data_AF-A0A7J6Q2P0-F1
#
_entry.id   AF-A0A7J6Q2P0-F1
#
_cell.length_a   1.000
_cell.length_b   1.000
_cell.length_c   1.000
_cell.angle_alpha   90.00
_cell.angle_beta   90.00
_cell.angle_gamma   90.00
#
_symmetry.space_group_name_H-M   'P 1'
#
loop_
_entity.id
_entity.type
_entity.pdbx_description
1 polymer ?
#
loop_
_entity_poly.entity_id
_entity_poly.type
_entity_poly.pdbx_seq_one_letter_code
_entity_poly.pdbx_strand_id
1 'polypeptide(L)'
;MGVRVFPYINGRLFDMQLPEWKDSVESNHACRDEHGNVISESFVSDFGVPNPDGPYWSSVIEGVCSDMMQAFPNLSGIYIDELAAAPNYACYINGRAHNWVHGINKVAIGCSNGISQWKAGVPTITESNAETMMKSVDAYLTLVAMSAADPVPVFGAVYGGHYKGVGSLFQLQSQGTPFSFTKAICQQLLFGNRIGWFALDGKDGFLSFLEDSPESVAFLRRALHIRSMFSLWFDHGRPERQYGRTKQEWVYENAFLHLKTYMTITCQPLESSDTPVEELVYGEMNTVNVASEAGAVESRLVDAHLVSRARRQHSRTERRLICSSRLTVLQKGIMSIPLLGSSKSFLRKSRFVTPAYRLWHVCISLSKHIDEFKSAAVEEAVIIKLRELDCICREVAARTLECGTREMLTSGSDDEETRSQRDNLIKIWLRTGQSWLSLSSGGPEEWAAANAALTRGITIFKKAVTELSEEV
;
A
#
# COMPACT_ATOMS: atom_id res chain seq x y z
N MET A 1 15.10 2.92 15.68
CA MET A 1 14.08 1.86 15.50
C MET A 1 13.08 2.36 14.48
N GLY A 2 12.89 1.71 13.34
CA GLY A 2 12.01 2.16 12.25
C GLY A 2 10.51 2.09 12.55
N VAL A 3 10.10 2.39 13.78
CA VAL A 3 8.73 2.38 14.26
C VAL A 3 8.03 3.66 13.80
N ARG A 4 6.81 3.50 13.27
CA ARG A 4 5.96 4.62 12.86
C ARG A 4 4.95 4.88 13.96
N VAL A 5 4.80 6.15 14.34
CA VAL A 5 3.91 6.56 15.44
C VAL A 5 2.74 7.36 14.86
N PHE A 6 1.54 6.94 15.25
CA PHE A 6 0.26 7.55 14.90
C PHE A 6 -0.49 7.79 16.22
N PRO A 7 -0.64 9.04 16.69
CA PRO A 7 -1.40 9.33 17.89
C PRO A 7 -2.89 9.10 17.64
N TYR A 8 -3.59 8.70 18.71
CA TYR A 8 -5.03 8.54 18.73
C TYR A 8 -5.73 9.88 18.90
N ILE A 9 -6.77 10.12 18.10
CA ILE A 9 -7.66 11.28 18.19
C ILE A 9 -9.08 10.73 18.05
N ASN A 10 -9.99 11.08 18.96
CA ASN A 10 -11.40 10.79 18.71
C ASN A 10 -11.93 11.74 17.62
N GLY A 11 -12.43 11.20 16.52
CA GLY A 11 -12.86 11.98 15.35
C GLY A 11 -14.33 12.41 15.36
N ARG A 12 -15.12 11.96 16.34
CA ARG A 12 -16.59 12.04 16.27
C ARG A 12 -17.28 12.47 17.56
N LEU A 13 -16.67 12.23 18.72
CA LEU A 13 -17.31 12.36 20.02
C LEU A 13 -16.75 13.58 20.79
N PHE A 14 -17.64 14.25 21.51
CA PHE A 14 -17.32 15.36 22.40
C PHE A 14 -17.81 15.02 23.81
N ASP A 15 -16.94 15.12 24.81
CA ASP A 15 -17.29 14.81 26.20
C ASP A 15 -18.31 15.82 26.75
N MET A 16 -19.50 15.33 27.12
CA MET A 16 -20.60 16.17 27.60
C MET A 16 -20.36 16.76 29.00
N GLN A 17 -19.32 16.30 29.70
CA GLN A 17 -18.96 16.80 31.02
C GLN A 17 -18.16 18.11 30.94
N LEU A 18 -17.54 18.40 29.80
CA LEU A 18 -16.73 19.60 29.60
C LEU A 18 -17.59 20.88 29.61
N PRO A 19 -17.08 21.99 30.19
CA PRO A 19 -17.79 23.27 30.17
C PRO A 19 -18.17 23.72 28.76
N GLU A 20 -17.28 23.55 27.79
CA GLU A 20 -17.48 23.93 26.39
C GLU A 20 -18.73 23.28 25.80
N TRP A 21 -19.01 22.03 26.19
CA TRP A 21 -20.21 21.33 25.77
C TRP A 21 -21.47 22.07 26.19
N LYS A 22 -21.56 22.35 27.48
CA LYS A 22 -22.72 23.00 28.13
C LYS A 22 -22.87 24.46 27.70
N ASP A 23 -21.75 25.14 27.53
CA ASP A 23 -21.71 26.57 27.23
C ASP A 23 -22.06 26.87 25.76
N SER A 24 -21.69 25.99 24.82
CA SER A 24 -21.96 26.28 23.40
C SER A 24 -22.17 25.09 22.46
N VAL A 25 -21.51 23.94 22.66
CA VAL A 25 -21.53 22.86 21.65
C VAL A 25 -22.91 22.23 21.57
N GLU A 26 -23.55 21.96 22.71
CA GLU A 26 -24.87 21.33 22.76
C GLU A 26 -25.93 22.11 21.96
N SER A 27 -25.96 23.42 22.15
CA SER A 27 -26.98 24.29 21.56
C SER A 27 -26.70 24.60 20.08
N ASN A 28 -25.43 24.80 19.71
CA ASN A 28 -25.07 25.35 18.40
C ASN A 28 -24.46 24.34 17.43
N HIS A 29 -23.94 23.23 17.93
CA HIS A 29 -23.09 22.34 17.13
C HIS A 29 -23.41 20.85 17.29
N ALA A 30 -24.20 20.43 18.28
CA ALA A 30 -24.55 19.03 18.46
C ALA A 30 -25.46 18.51 17.34
N CYS A 31 -25.15 17.31 16.85
CA CYS A 31 -25.99 16.54 15.97
C CYS A 31 -27.33 16.23 16.65
N ARG A 32 -28.43 16.39 15.91
CA ARG A 32 -29.79 16.16 16.42
C ARG A 32 -30.56 15.23 15.50
N ASP A 33 -31.40 14.39 16.09
CA ASP A 33 -32.36 13.55 15.37
C ASP A 33 -33.53 14.40 14.80
N GLU A 34 -34.44 13.76 14.08
CA GLU A 34 -35.63 14.41 13.49
C GLU A 34 -36.60 15.00 14.53
N HIS A 35 -36.48 14.61 15.79
CA HIS A 35 -37.28 15.12 16.91
C HIS A 35 -36.58 16.26 17.65
N GLY A 36 -35.35 16.61 17.26
CA GLY A 36 -34.55 17.66 17.87
C GLY A 36 -33.77 17.21 19.10
N ASN A 37 -33.74 15.92 19.43
CA ASN A 37 -32.94 15.40 20.54
C ASN A 37 -31.47 15.32 20.12
N VAL A 38 -30.57 15.60 21.05
CA VAL A 38 -29.12 15.43 20.83
C VAL A 38 -28.81 13.95 20.64
N ILE A 39 -28.00 13.64 19.62
CA ILE A 39 -27.45 12.31 19.44
C ILE A 39 -26.25 12.14 20.38
N SER A 40 -26.32 11.15 21.27
CA SER A 40 -25.29 10.85 22.24
C SER A 40 -24.98 9.35 22.30
N GLU A 41 -23.79 9.03 22.80
CA GLU A 41 -23.30 7.68 23.02
C GLU A 41 -22.69 7.58 24.43
N SER A 42 -22.97 6.47 25.10
CA SER A 42 -22.48 6.23 26.46
C SER A 42 -21.44 5.11 26.45
N PHE A 43 -20.23 5.45 26.90
CA PHE A 43 -19.14 4.50 27.12
C PHE A 43 -18.70 4.56 28.59
N VAL A 44 -17.46 4.96 28.85
CA VAL A 44 -16.96 5.29 30.20
C VAL A 44 -17.49 6.63 30.71
N SER A 45 -17.93 7.50 29.80
CA SER A 45 -18.66 8.75 30.04
C SER A 45 -19.69 8.95 28.92
N ASP A 46 -20.53 9.98 29.06
CA ASP A 46 -21.51 10.37 28.05
C ASP A 46 -20.87 11.33 27.04
N PHE A 47 -21.00 10.99 25.78
CA PHE A 47 -20.46 11.75 24.67
C PHE A 47 -21.58 12.22 23.75
N GLY A 48 -21.51 13.49 23.36
CA GLY A 48 -22.37 14.04 22.34
C GLY A 48 -21.68 13.99 20.99
N VAL A 49 -22.47 13.83 19.93
CA VAL A 49 -21.96 13.78 18.56
C VAL A 49 -22.07 15.19 17.96
N PRO A 50 -20.98 15.91 17.63
CA PRO A 50 -21.07 17.18 16.93
C PRO A 50 -21.53 16.97 15.47
N ASN A 51 -22.13 18.00 14.88
CA ASN A 51 -22.51 18.03 13.48
C ASN A 51 -21.23 18.07 12.61
N PRO A 52 -20.92 17.02 11.83
CA PRO A 52 -19.68 16.98 11.07
C PRO A 52 -19.69 17.87 9.84
N ASP A 53 -20.87 18.31 9.36
CA ASP A 53 -20.97 19.19 8.19
C ASP A 53 -20.82 20.68 8.55
N GLY A 54 -20.94 21.00 9.84
CA GLY A 54 -20.70 22.35 10.37
C GLY A 54 -19.20 22.68 10.46
N PRO A 55 -18.81 23.95 10.30
CA PRO A 55 -17.40 24.36 10.33
C PRO A 55 -16.76 24.19 11.70
N TYR A 56 -17.56 24.13 12.77
CA TYR A 56 -17.05 23.97 14.13
C TYR A 56 -16.26 22.67 14.29
N TRP A 57 -16.87 21.53 13.95
CA TRP A 57 -16.25 20.23 14.23
C TRP A 57 -15.01 19.98 13.38
N SER A 58 -15.06 20.31 12.09
CA SER A 58 -13.89 20.20 11.24
C SER A 58 -12.75 21.08 11.74
N SER A 59 -13.02 22.32 12.16
CA SER A 59 -11.99 23.22 12.70
C SER A 59 -11.38 22.71 14.02
N VAL A 60 -12.19 22.12 14.90
CA VAL A 60 -11.70 21.53 16.17
C VAL A 60 -10.74 20.37 15.88
N ILE A 61 -11.15 19.41 15.05
CA ILE A 61 -10.33 18.22 14.76
C ILE A 61 -9.09 18.60 13.92
N GLU A 62 -9.23 19.51 12.96
CA GLU A 62 -8.10 20.07 12.20
C GLU A 62 -7.09 20.75 13.11
N GLY A 63 -7.56 21.59 14.05
CA GLY A 63 -6.74 22.28 15.04
C GLY A 63 -5.94 21.30 15.90
N VAL A 64 -6.61 20.30 16.50
CA VAL A 64 -5.96 19.27 17.32
C VAL A 64 -4.90 18.51 16.52
N CYS A 65 -5.23 18.10 15.28
CA CYS A 65 -4.29 17.41 14.40
C CYS A 65 -3.07 18.28 14.08
N SER A 66 -3.30 19.55 13.74
CA SER A 66 -2.26 20.52 13.41
C SER A 66 -1.33 20.77 14.59
N ASP A 67 -1.90 21.08 15.76
CA ASP A 67 -1.15 21.35 16.99
C ASP A 67 -0.28 20.15 17.40
N MET A 68 -0.83 18.94 17.29
CA MET A 68 -0.10 17.72 17.62
C MET A 68 1.04 17.44 16.64
N MET A 69 0.82 17.62 15.34
CA MET A 69 1.88 17.44 14.34
C MET A 69 2.98 18.50 14.45
N GLN A 70 2.62 19.73 14.84
CA GLN A 70 3.58 20.80 15.10
C GLN A 70 4.41 20.53 16.36
N ALA A 71 3.75 20.10 17.44
CA ALA A 71 4.43 19.78 18.70
C ALA A 71 5.36 18.57 18.58
N PHE A 72 5.02 17.60 17.72
CA PHE A 72 5.74 16.33 17.56
C PHE A 72 6.13 16.08 16.09
N PRO A 73 7.22 16.70 15.58
CA PRO A 73 7.60 16.63 14.16
C PRO A 73 7.96 15.21 13.66
N ASN A 74 8.26 14.30 14.59
CA ASN A 74 8.63 12.91 14.32
C ASN A 74 7.42 11.98 14.15
N LEU A 75 6.19 12.48 14.31
CA LEU A 75 4.99 11.70 14.02
C LEU A 75 4.95 11.30 12.54
N SER A 76 4.48 10.07 12.33
CA SER A 76 4.42 9.45 11.01
C SER A 76 3.06 9.60 10.35
N GLY A 77 2.04 10.01 11.10
CA GLY A 77 0.64 10.05 10.69
C GLY A 77 -0.24 10.39 11.86
N ILE A 78 -1.55 10.34 11.64
CA ILE A 78 -2.60 10.48 12.67
C ILE A 78 -3.60 9.34 12.56
N TYR A 79 -4.09 8.89 13.71
CA TYR A 79 -5.23 7.98 13.80
C TYR A 79 -6.44 8.78 14.27
N ILE A 80 -7.47 8.86 13.43
CA ILE A 80 -8.72 9.54 13.75
C ILE A 80 -9.81 8.47 13.89
N ASP A 81 -10.26 8.27 15.12
CA ASP A 81 -11.19 7.21 15.50
C ASP A 81 -12.57 7.41 14.87
N GLU A 82 -13.31 6.31 14.74
CA GLU A 82 -14.73 6.25 14.36
C GLU A 82 -15.18 6.79 13.00
N LEU A 83 -14.33 7.49 12.22
CA LEU A 83 -14.76 8.08 10.92
C LEU A 83 -15.32 7.04 9.94
N ALA A 84 -14.83 5.79 10.01
CA ALA A 84 -15.30 4.67 9.17
C ALA A 84 -15.92 3.52 9.98
N ALA A 85 -16.16 3.70 11.29
CA ALA A 85 -16.78 2.69 12.15
C ALA A 85 -18.20 3.07 12.56
N ALA A 86 -18.43 4.34 12.84
CA ALA A 86 -19.68 4.81 13.39
C ALA A 86 -20.80 4.92 12.34
N PRO A 87 -22.07 4.81 12.75
CA PRO A 87 -23.20 5.06 11.86
C PRO A 87 -23.20 6.49 11.31
N ASN A 88 -23.67 6.64 10.07
CA ASN A 88 -23.92 7.95 9.48
C ASN A 88 -25.29 8.46 9.93
N TYR A 89 -25.33 9.55 10.70
CA TYR A 89 -26.59 10.14 11.18
C TYR A 89 -27.05 11.29 10.29
N ALA A 90 -28.34 11.35 9.98
CA ALA A 90 -28.94 12.58 9.46
C ALA A 90 -29.01 13.60 10.60
N CYS A 91 -28.20 14.65 10.53
CA CYS A 91 -28.18 15.73 11.51
C CYS A 91 -29.22 16.79 11.15
N TYR A 92 -30.17 17.07 12.05
CA TYR A 92 -31.24 18.06 11.86
C TYR A 92 -31.03 19.38 12.63
N ILE A 93 -29.81 19.67 13.07
CA ILE A 93 -29.50 20.96 13.68
C ILE A 93 -29.89 22.10 12.72
N ASN A 94 -30.63 23.09 13.21
CA ASN A 94 -31.23 24.19 12.42
C ASN A 94 -32.34 23.76 11.44
N GLY A 95 -32.96 22.59 11.64
CA GLY A 95 -34.18 22.18 10.92
C GLY A 95 -33.94 21.69 9.49
N ARG A 96 -32.69 21.36 9.11
CA ARG A 96 -32.33 20.77 7.81
C ARG A 96 -31.42 19.57 8.00
N ALA A 97 -31.65 18.51 7.24
CA ALA A 97 -30.79 17.34 7.24
C ALA A 97 -29.44 17.65 6.58
N HIS A 98 -28.35 17.46 7.30
CA HIS A 98 -26.99 17.57 6.75
C HIS A 98 -26.47 16.23 6.23
N ASN A 99 -25.57 16.30 5.25
CA ASN A 99 -24.92 15.12 4.70
C ASN A 99 -23.71 14.76 5.57
N TRP A 100 -23.89 13.74 6.41
CA TRP A 100 -22.87 13.22 7.30
C TRP A 100 -21.57 12.83 6.58
N VAL A 101 -21.69 12.08 5.48
CA VAL A 101 -20.54 11.60 4.70
C VAL A 101 -19.74 12.77 4.15
N HIS A 102 -20.41 13.84 3.71
CA HIS A 102 -19.75 15.06 3.27
C HIS A 102 -18.98 15.71 4.42
N GLY A 103 -19.61 15.88 5.58
CA GLY A 103 -18.98 16.44 6.77
C GLY A 103 -17.75 15.66 7.25
N ILE A 104 -17.87 14.34 7.39
CA ILE A 104 -16.76 13.50 7.83
C ILE A 104 -15.61 13.48 6.81
N ASN A 105 -15.92 13.51 5.51
CA ASN A 105 -14.88 13.67 4.49
C ASN A 105 -14.19 15.04 4.57
N LYS A 106 -14.91 16.13 4.91
CA LYS A 106 -14.27 17.43 5.18
C LYS A 106 -13.31 17.34 6.35
N VAL A 107 -13.68 16.68 7.45
CA VAL A 107 -12.78 16.49 8.61
C VAL A 107 -11.48 15.80 8.16
N ALA A 108 -11.59 14.64 7.51
CA ALA A 108 -10.40 13.88 7.09
C ALA A 108 -9.52 14.63 6.08
N ILE A 109 -10.14 15.26 5.07
CA ILE A 109 -9.45 16.05 4.05
C ILE A 109 -8.83 17.31 4.66
N GLY A 110 -9.55 17.97 5.56
CA GLY A 110 -9.11 19.16 6.27
C GLY A 110 -7.88 18.86 7.11
N CYS A 111 -7.88 17.78 7.89
CA CYS A 111 -6.70 17.33 8.63
C CYS A 111 -5.54 17.04 7.68
N SER A 112 -5.77 16.28 6.60
CA SER A 112 -4.72 15.96 5.63
C SER A 112 -4.14 17.22 4.96
N ASN A 113 -4.99 18.18 4.58
CA ASN A 113 -4.60 19.43 3.93
C ASN A 113 -3.92 20.40 4.89
N GLY A 114 -4.48 20.62 6.08
CA GLY A 114 -3.89 21.43 7.13
C GLY A 114 -2.52 20.90 7.51
N ILE A 115 -2.38 19.57 7.65
CA ILE A 115 -1.08 18.93 7.84
C ILE A 115 -0.19 19.08 6.59
N SER A 116 -0.74 19.00 5.37
CA SER A 116 0.04 19.11 4.14
C SER A 116 0.76 20.46 3.98
N GLN A 117 0.22 21.53 4.59
CA GLN A 117 0.87 22.84 4.65
C GLN A 117 2.20 22.80 5.43
N TRP A 118 2.34 21.83 6.35
CA TRP A 118 3.53 21.64 7.19
C TRP A 118 4.36 20.42 6.76
N LYS A 119 3.70 19.40 6.21
CA LYS A 119 4.29 18.12 5.79
C LYS A 119 3.34 17.45 4.79
N ALA A 120 3.53 17.72 3.50
CA ALA A 120 2.77 17.05 2.44
C ALA A 120 2.85 15.52 2.57
N GLY A 121 1.71 14.82 2.51
CA GLY A 121 1.64 13.36 2.49
C GLY A 121 1.74 12.67 3.85
N VAL A 122 1.21 13.27 4.92
CA VAL A 122 1.06 12.59 6.21
C VAL A 122 -0.15 11.65 6.16
N PRO A 123 0.04 10.34 6.39
CA PRO A 123 -1.02 9.36 6.30
C PRO A 123 -2.05 9.50 7.44
N THR A 124 -3.32 9.36 7.08
CA THR A 124 -4.45 9.31 8.01
C THR A 124 -4.99 7.89 8.09
N ILE A 125 -5.16 7.38 9.31
CA ILE A 125 -5.75 6.07 9.60
C ILE A 125 -7.04 6.28 10.38
N THR A 126 -8.05 5.43 10.17
CA THR A 126 -9.29 5.46 10.95
C THR A 126 -9.76 4.06 11.37
N GLU A 127 -10.74 3.99 12.26
CA GLU A 127 -11.33 2.77 12.75
C GLU A 127 -12.28 2.11 11.74
N SER A 128 -12.29 0.78 11.68
CA SER A 128 -13.15 -0.08 10.86
C SER A 128 -13.14 0.29 9.37
N ASN A 129 -14.15 -0.10 8.59
CA ASN A 129 -14.10 -0.05 7.13
C ASN A 129 -15.40 0.49 6.57
N ALA A 130 -15.34 1.68 5.98
CA ALA A 130 -16.43 2.28 5.22
C ALA A 130 -15.89 2.76 3.87
N GLU A 131 -16.54 2.32 2.79
CA GLU A 131 -16.16 2.69 1.42
C GLU A 131 -16.19 4.21 1.19
N THR A 132 -17.10 4.90 1.90
CA THR A 132 -17.31 6.35 1.84
C THR A 132 -16.09 7.16 2.29
N MET A 133 -15.15 6.51 3.00
CA MET A 133 -13.93 7.12 3.50
C MET A 133 -12.70 6.89 2.61
N MET A 134 -12.77 5.99 1.62
CA MET A 134 -11.59 5.55 0.87
C MET A 134 -10.89 6.65 0.07
N LYS A 135 -11.59 7.76 -0.20
CA LYS A 135 -10.98 8.94 -0.84
C LYS A 135 -10.13 9.77 0.13
N SER A 136 -10.40 9.68 1.43
CA SER A 136 -9.96 10.65 2.43
C SER A 136 -9.07 10.08 3.51
N VAL A 137 -8.97 8.74 3.63
CA VAL A 137 -8.07 8.05 4.56
C VAL A 137 -7.14 7.11 3.82
N ASP A 138 -5.94 6.90 4.37
CA ASP A 138 -4.90 6.08 3.75
C ASP A 138 -4.97 4.61 4.16
N ALA A 139 -5.48 4.33 5.36
CA ALA A 139 -5.61 2.99 5.90
C ALA A 139 -6.68 2.90 6.99
N TYR A 140 -6.99 1.66 7.38
CA TYR A 140 -8.09 1.33 8.26
C TYR A 140 -7.67 0.34 9.35
N LEU A 141 -7.87 0.67 10.62
CA LEU A 141 -7.80 -0.29 11.72
C LEU A 141 -8.98 -1.25 11.61
N THR A 142 -8.75 -2.50 11.24
CA THR A 142 -9.83 -3.43 10.90
C THR A 142 -10.30 -4.17 12.14
N LEU A 143 -11.42 -3.70 12.71
CA LEU A 143 -12.00 -4.19 13.96
C LEU A 143 -13.08 -5.26 13.71
N VAL A 144 -14.30 -4.79 13.45
CA VAL A 144 -15.55 -5.56 13.55
C VAL A 144 -15.61 -6.66 12.51
N ALA A 145 -15.11 -6.41 11.30
CA ALA A 145 -15.12 -7.39 10.23
C ALA A 145 -14.34 -8.67 10.58
N MET A 146 -13.37 -8.59 11.50
CA MET A 146 -12.53 -9.72 11.89
C MET A 146 -13.10 -10.54 13.05
N SER A 147 -14.09 -10.03 13.78
CA SER A 147 -14.72 -10.73 14.92
C SER A 147 -15.92 -11.59 14.55
N ALA A 148 -16.33 -11.61 13.28
CA ALA A 148 -17.40 -12.48 12.80
C ALA A 148 -17.08 -13.98 13.06
N ALA A 149 -18.11 -14.81 13.23
CA ALA A 149 -17.94 -16.24 13.56
C ALA A 149 -17.25 -17.05 12.44
N ASP A 150 -17.47 -16.65 11.18
CA ASP A 150 -16.77 -17.17 10.01
C ASP A 150 -16.38 -15.99 9.10
N PRO A 151 -15.30 -15.28 9.46
CA PRO A 151 -14.93 -14.05 8.78
C PRO A 151 -14.39 -14.39 7.39
N VAL A 152 -14.70 -13.51 6.43
CA VAL A 152 -14.27 -13.59 5.03
C VAL A 152 -13.78 -12.20 4.58
N PRO A 153 -12.75 -12.07 3.73
CA PRO A 153 -12.16 -10.78 3.39
C PRO A 153 -12.94 -10.02 2.30
N VAL A 154 -14.26 -9.89 2.44
CA VAL A 154 -15.14 -9.29 1.41
C VAL A 154 -14.70 -7.87 1.05
N PHE A 155 -14.39 -7.03 2.04
CA PHE A 155 -13.93 -5.66 1.80
C PHE A 155 -12.64 -5.63 0.99
N GLY A 156 -11.65 -6.46 1.35
CA GLY A 156 -10.40 -6.60 0.59
C GLY A 156 -10.61 -7.20 -0.80
N ALA A 157 -11.56 -8.12 -0.98
CA ALA A 157 -11.88 -8.72 -2.27
C ALA A 157 -12.48 -7.71 -3.26
N VAL A 158 -13.36 -6.82 -2.78
CA VAL A 158 -14.01 -5.78 -3.58
C VAL A 158 -13.06 -4.60 -3.84
N TYR A 159 -12.37 -4.14 -2.81
CA TYR A 159 -11.59 -2.89 -2.84
C TYR A 159 -10.07 -3.09 -2.85
N GLY A 160 -9.60 -4.31 -3.13
CA GLY A 160 -8.18 -4.65 -3.20
C GLY A 160 -7.40 -3.69 -4.12
N GLY A 161 -6.26 -3.20 -3.62
CA GLY A 161 -5.45 -2.18 -4.26
C GLY A 161 -5.86 -0.73 -3.99
N HIS A 162 -7.05 -0.50 -3.43
CA HIS A 162 -7.48 0.79 -2.89
C HIS A 162 -7.64 0.78 -1.36
N TYR A 163 -7.87 -0.40 -0.78
CA TYR A 163 -7.98 -0.63 0.64
C TYR A 163 -6.65 -1.04 1.26
N LYS A 164 -6.34 -0.49 2.45
CA LYS A 164 -5.23 -0.93 3.31
C LYS A 164 -5.73 -1.19 4.72
N GLY A 165 -5.86 -2.45 5.10
CA GLY A 165 -6.18 -2.86 6.45
C GLY A 165 -4.95 -2.89 7.36
N VAL A 166 -5.13 -2.51 8.62
CA VAL A 166 -4.15 -2.58 9.69
C VAL A 166 -4.78 -3.26 10.90
N GLY A 167 -4.07 -4.22 11.48
CA GLY A 167 -4.41 -4.87 12.74
C GLY A 167 -5.67 -5.73 12.71
N SER A 168 -5.90 -6.35 13.86
CA SER A 168 -7.14 -6.98 14.32
C SER A 168 -7.09 -7.00 15.84
N LEU A 169 -8.25 -6.92 16.51
CA LEU A 169 -8.28 -6.99 17.96
C LEU A 169 -7.70 -8.33 18.41
N PHE A 170 -6.68 -8.29 19.27
CA PHE A 170 -6.20 -9.45 20.01
C PHE A 170 -6.23 -9.11 21.51
N GLN A 171 -7.09 -9.79 22.25
CA GLN A 171 -7.23 -9.59 23.69
C GLN A 171 -6.65 -10.80 24.42
N LEU A 172 -5.53 -10.62 25.12
CA LEU A 172 -4.87 -11.73 25.83
C LEU A 172 -5.81 -12.38 26.85
N GLN A 173 -6.62 -11.58 27.55
CA GLN A 173 -7.55 -12.08 28.58
C GLN A 173 -8.56 -13.12 28.05
N SER A 174 -8.96 -13.02 26.77
CA SER A 174 -9.94 -13.92 26.16
C SER A 174 -9.35 -14.86 25.11
N GLN A 175 -8.12 -14.59 24.63
CA GLN A 175 -7.49 -15.26 23.49
C GLN A 175 -6.03 -15.67 23.75
N GLY A 176 -5.58 -15.68 25.01
CA GLY A 176 -4.16 -15.82 25.40
C GLY A 176 -3.51 -17.19 25.23
N THR A 177 -3.97 -18.02 24.29
CA THR A 177 -3.28 -19.26 23.91
C THR A 177 -2.44 -19.04 22.64
N PRO A 178 -1.30 -19.76 22.48
CA PRO A 178 -0.52 -19.74 21.23
C PRO A 178 -1.37 -20.02 19.98
N PHE A 179 -2.33 -20.96 20.07
CA PHE A 179 -3.28 -21.25 19.00
C PHE A 179 -4.12 -20.02 18.63
N SER A 180 -4.77 -19.39 19.60
CA SER A 180 -5.65 -18.24 19.36
C SER A 180 -4.88 -17.04 18.83
N PHE A 181 -3.67 -16.81 19.34
CA PHE A 181 -2.76 -15.79 18.81
C PHE A 181 -2.38 -16.06 17.36
N THR A 182 -1.82 -17.23 17.06
CA THR A 182 -1.38 -17.56 15.69
C THR A 182 -2.54 -17.65 14.70
N LYS A 183 -3.74 -18.04 15.15
CA LYS A 183 -4.98 -17.94 14.38
C LYS A 183 -5.32 -16.49 14.01
N ALA A 184 -5.24 -15.56 14.95
CA ALA A 184 -5.46 -14.13 14.68
C ALA A 184 -4.41 -13.58 13.68
N ILE A 185 -3.14 -13.99 13.81
CA ILE A 185 -2.08 -13.61 12.85
C ILE A 185 -2.34 -14.21 11.47
N CYS A 186 -2.73 -15.48 11.38
CA CYS A 186 -3.09 -16.12 10.11
C CYS A 186 -4.23 -15.38 9.43
N GLN A 187 -5.28 -15.03 10.17
CA GLN A 187 -6.44 -14.33 9.62
C GLN A 187 -6.03 -12.96 9.06
N GLN A 188 -5.23 -12.18 9.82
CA GLN A 188 -4.71 -10.90 9.35
C GLN A 188 -3.86 -11.04 8.09
N LEU A 189 -2.97 -12.04 8.05
CA LEU A 189 -2.13 -12.31 6.88
C LEU A 189 -2.97 -12.70 5.67
N LEU A 190 -3.87 -13.68 5.81
CA LEU A 190 -4.70 -14.20 4.73
C LEU A 190 -5.65 -13.13 4.18
N PHE A 191 -6.09 -12.18 5.00
CA PHE A 191 -6.97 -11.08 4.58
C PHE A 191 -6.20 -9.88 4.02
N GLY A 192 -4.87 -9.92 4.12
CA GLY A 192 -3.98 -8.90 3.58
C GLY A 192 -3.85 -7.67 4.46
N ASN A 193 -4.26 -7.76 5.72
CA ASN A 193 -4.04 -6.71 6.71
C ASN A 193 -2.57 -6.64 7.10
N ARG A 194 -2.10 -5.43 7.42
CA ARG A 194 -0.85 -5.23 8.15
C ARG A 194 -1.02 -5.86 9.52
N ILE A 195 -0.25 -6.89 9.82
CA ILE A 195 -0.32 -7.62 11.09
C ILE A 195 -0.04 -6.66 12.25
N GLY A 196 -0.91 -6.63 13.25
CA GLY A 196 -0.69 -5.80 14.43
C GLY A 196 -1.91 -5.63 15.33
N TRP A 197 -1.86 -4.50 16.04
CA TRP A 197 -2.74 -4.09 17.13
C TRP A 197 -2.59 -4.93 18.40
N PHE A 198 -1.44 -4.72 19.05
CA PHE A 198 -1.08 -5.32 20.32
C PHE A 198 -0.86 -4.24 21.37
N ALA A 199 -1.37 -4.44 22.58
CA ALA A 199 -1.05 -3.58 23.72
C ALA A 199 0.37 -3.90 24.20
N LEU A 200 1.32 -3.00 23.92
CA LEU A 200 2.72 -3.13 24.36
C LEU A 200 3.02 -2.33 25.63
N ASP A 201 2.01 -1.73 26.25
CA ASP A 201 2.16 -0.94 27.48
C ASP A 201 2.32 -1.80 28.74
N GLY A 202 2.30 -3.13 28.58
CA GLY A 202 2.49 -4.11 29.65
C GLY A 202 1.26 -4.36 30.51
N LYS A 203 0.17 -3.58 30.36
CA LYS A 203 -1.01 -3.72 31.22
C LYS A 203 -1.78 -5.02 30.97
N ASP A 204 -1.76 -5.49 29.73
CA ASP A 204 -2.49 -6.69 29.31
C ASP A 204 -1.63 -7.97 29.34
N GLY A 205 -0.40 -7.91 29.86
CA GLY A 205 0.51 -9.07 29.95
C GLY A 205 1.01 -9.59 28.59
N PHE A 206 0.71 -8.88 27.48
CA PHE A 206 1.04 -9.34 26.13
C PHE A 206 2.55 -9.50 25.89
N LEU A 207 3.37 -8.61 26.46
CA LEU A 207 4.83 -8.74 26.37
C LEU A 207 5.31 -10.03 27.03
N SER A 208 4.85 -10.31 28.25
CA SER A 208 5.17 -11.55 28.97
C SER A 208 4.70 -12.79 28.21
N PHE A 209 3.49 -12.75 27.63
CA PHE A 209 3.01 -13.83 26.75
C PHE A 209 3.97 -14.10 25.57
N LEU A 210 4.50 -13.06 24.92
CA LEU A 210 5.45 -13.25 23.82
C LEU A 210 6.80 -13.77 24.31
N GLU A 211 7.25 -13.38 25.51
CA GLU A 211 8.47 -13.90 26.14
C GLU A 211 8.33 -15.39 26.46
N ASP A 212 7.14 -15.81 26.91
CA ASP A 212 6.83 -17.18 27.30
C ASP A 212 6.46 -18.10 26.12
N SER A 213 6.20 -17.56 24.92
CA SER A 213 5.80 -18.32 23.73
C SER A 213 6.73 -18.07 22.53
N PRO A 214 7.95 -18.64 22.53
CA PRO A 214 8.91 -18.49 21.43
C PRO A 214 8.37 -19.01 20.09
N GLU A 215 7.48 -19.99 20.10
CA GLU A 215 6.78 -20.52 18.92
C GLU A 215 5.83 -19.48 18.31
N SER A 216 5.09 -18.73 19.12
CA SER A 216 4.24 -17.62 18.66
C SER A 216 5.08 -16.49 18.06
N VAL A 217 6.22 -16.17 18.66
CA VAL A 217 7.17 -15.18 18.13
C VAL A 217 7.76 -15.65 16.81
N ALA A 218 8.16 -16.92 16.70
CA ALA A 218 8.69 -17.49 15.46
C ALA A 218 7.63 -17.48 14.35
N PHE A 219 6.38 -17.80 14.69
CA PHE A 219 5.24 -17.72 13.78
C PHE A 219 4.99 -16.30 13.28
N LEU A 220 4.89 -15.33 14.20
CA LEU A 220 4.73 -13.91 13.87
C LEU A 220 5.84 -13.42 12.93
N ARG A 221 7.11 -13.78 13.21
CA ARG A 221 8.25 -13.40 12.36
C ARG A 221 8.11 -13.95 10.93
N ARG A 222 7.68 -15.20 10.77
CA ARG A 222 7.45 -15.80 9.44
C ARG A 222 6.30 -15.12 8.70
N ALA A 223 5.18 -14.86 9.38
CA ALA A 223 4.04 -14.17 8.81
C ALA A 223 4.41 -12.75 8.34
N LEU A 224 5.18 -12.01 9.14
CA LEU A 224 5.71 -10.69 8.77
C LEU A 224 6.69 -10.78 7.59
N HIS A 225 7.54 -11.80 7.55
CA HIS A 225 8.48 -12.02 6.45
C HIS A 225 7.76 -12.29 5.13
N ILE A 226 6.77 -13.18 5.12
CA ILE A 226 5.94 -13.49 3.95
C ILE A 226 5.18 -12.24 3.50
N ARG A 227 4.60 -11.48 4.43
CA ARG A 227 3.96 -10.21 4.11
C ARG A 227 4.91 -9.23 3.42
N SER A 228 6.14 -9.13 3.92
CA SER A 228 7.16 -8.27 3.34
C SER A 228 7.53 -8.72 1.92
N MET A 229 7.82 -10.02 1.76
CA MET A 229 8.22 -10.64 0.50
C MET A 229 7.16 -10.47 -0.60
N PHE A 230 5.88 -10.59 -0.26
CA PHE A 230 4.77 -10.49 -1.20
C PHE A 230 3.96 -9.20 -1.05
N SER A 231 4.59 -8.13 -0.56
CA SER A 231 3.95 -6.83 -0.31
C SER A 231 3.17 -6.30 -1.51
N LEU A 232 3.63 -6.51 -2.75
CA LEU A 232 2.89 -6.13 -3.96
C LEU A 232 1.50 -6.76 -4.05
N TRP A 233 1.36 -8.05 -3.72
CA TRP A 233 0.05 -8.72 -3.72
C TRP A 233 -0.83 -8.24 -2.58
N PHE A 234 -0.25 -7.98 -1.41
CA PHE A 234 -1.03 -7.51 -0.27
C PHE A 234 -1.44 -6.04 -0.38
N ASP A 235 -0.61 -5.20 -1.00
CA ASP A 235 -0.86 -3.76 -1.11
C ASP A 235 -1.64 -3.39 -2.38
N HIS A 236 -1.57 -4.22 -3.43
CA HIS A 236 -2.18 -3.92 -4.73
C HIS A 236 -3.04 -5.05 -5.30
N GLY A 237 -2.98 -6.24 -4.73
CA GLY A 237 -3.81 -7.36 -5.14
C GLY A 237 -5.14 -7.41 -4.41
N ARG A 238 -5.93 -8.41 -4.77
CA ARG A 238 -7.21 -8.74 -4.13
C ARG A 238 -7.26 -10.22 -3.75
N PRO A 239 -7.82 -10.57 -2.59
CA PRO A 239 -8.17 -11.96 -2.29
C PRO A 239 -9.34 -12.38 -3.18
N GLU A 240 -9.21 -13.50 -3.91
CA GLU A 240 -10.29 -13.99 -4.78
C GLU A 240 -10.94 -15.27 -4.26
N ARG A 241 -10.13 -16.29 -3.92
CA ARG A 241 -10.67 -17.60 -3.55
C ARG A 241 -10.12 -18.09 -2.23
N GLN A 242 -11.03 -18.32 -1.29
CA GLN A 242 -10.74 -18.93 -0.02
C GLN A 242 -10.97 -20.44 -0.06
N TYR A 243 -10.01 -21.20 0.44
CA TYR A 243 -10.05 -22.66 0.50
C TYR A 243 -10.06 -23.09 1.98
N GLY A 244 -11.21 -22.97 2.63
CA GLY A 244 -11.32 -23.15 4.08
C GLY A 244 -10.66 -22.01 4.86
N ARG A 245 -10.31 -22.25 6.13
CA ARG A 245 -9.81 -21.18 7.03
C ARG A 245 -8.30 -20.93 6.94
N THR A 246 -7.58 -21.79 6.26
CA THR A 246 -6.11 -21.82 6.27
C THR A 246 -5.50 -21.46 4.93
N LYS A 247 -6.29 -21.22 3.87
CA LYS A 247 -5.73 -21.02 2.53
C LYS A 247 -6.48 -19.95 1.75
N GLN A 248 -5.72 -19.01 1.18
CA GLN A 248 -6.24 -17.88 0.40
C GLN A 248 -5.44 -17.71 -0.89
N GLU A 249 -6.16 -17.57 -2.00
CA GLU A 249 -5.62 -17.13 -3.29
C GLU A 249 -5.79 -15.62 -3.45
N TRP A 250 -4.70 -15.00 -3.88
CA TRP A 250 -4.53 -13.59 -4.16
C TRP A 250 -4.27 -13.39 -5.64
N VAL A 251 -4.83 -12.32 -6.17
CA VAL A 251 -4.68 -11.92 -7.55
C VAL A 251 -4.08 -10.53 -7.61
N TYR A 252 -3.03 -10.37 -8.41
CA TYR A 252 -2.46 -9.08 -8.75
C TYR A 252 -2.41 -8.92 -10.27
N GLU A 253 -3.04 -7.83 -10.76
CA GLU A 253 -3.14 -7.51 -12.18
C GLU A 253 -2.22 -6.32 -12.51
N ASN A 254 -1.26 -6.55 -13.41
CA ASN A 254 -0.41 -5.50 -13.95
C ASN A 254 -0.99 -5.02 -15.28
N ALA A 255 -1.74 -3.93 -15.23
CA ALA A 255 -2.39 -3.34 -16.40
C ALA A 255 -1.41 -2.93 -17.51
N PHE A 256 -0.16 -2.58 -17.17
CA PHE A 256 0.85 -2.17 -18.16
C PHE A 256 1.39 -3.36 -18.95
N LEU A 257 1.56 -4.51 -18.29
CA LEU A 257 2.09 -5.72 -18.92
C LEU A 257 1.00 -6.66 -19.42
N HIS A 258 -0.28 -6.36 -19.17
CA HIS A 258 -1.40 -7.27 -19.40
C HIS A 258 -1.15 -8.66 -18.78
N LEU A 259 -0.54 -8.68 -17.58
CA LEU A 259 -0.24 -9.89 -16.83
C LEU A 259 -1.13 -10.00 -15.60
N LYS A 260 -1.59 -11.23 -15.34
CA LYS A 260 -2.30 -11.59 -14.12
C LYS A 260 -1.45 -12.59 -13.36
N THR A 261 -1.16 -12.28 -12.11
CA THR A 261 -0.35 -13.13 -11.22
C THR A 261 -1.19 -13.58 -10.05
N TYR A 262 -1.03 -14.85 -9.70
CA TYR A 262 -1.75 -15.52 -8.64
C TYR A 262 -0.77 -15.89 -7.55
N MET A 263 -1.10 -15.58 -6.31
CA MET A 263 -0.36 -16.03 -5.14
C MET A 263 -1.29 -16.84 -4.26
N THR A 264 -0.90 -18.06 -3.94
CA THR A 264 -1.63 -18.89 -2.97
C THR A 264 -0.87 -18.91 -1.66
N ILE A 265 -1.51 -18.48 -0.59
CA ILE A 265 -0.97 -18.57 0.77
C ILE A 265 -1.71 -19.67 1.50
N THR A 266 -0.95 -20.58 2.10
CA THR A 266 -1.46 -21.50 3.13
C THR A 266 -0.87 -21.05 4.46
N CYS A 267 -1.69 -20.97 5.51
CA CYS A 267 -1.38 -20.56 6.86
C CYS A 267 -2.12 -21.46 7.85
N GLN A 268 -1.40 -22.26 8.61
CA GLN A 268 -1.94 -23.13 9.66
C GLN A 268 -1.57 -22.58 11.05
N PRO A 269 -2.55 -22.37 11.95
CA PRO A 269 -2.29 -21.93 13.32
C PRO A 269 -1.87 -23.09 14.23
N LEU A 270 -1.03 -22.79 15.23
CA LEU A 270 -0.44 -23.78 16.14
C LEU A 270 -1.48 -24.50 17.00
N GLU A 271 -1.75 -25.78 16.75
CA GLU A 271 -2.78 -26.54 17.48
C GLU A 271 -2.53 -26.65 19.00
N SER A 272 -1.27 -26.68 19.47
CA SER A 272 -0.89 -26.61 20.89
C SER A 272 0.56 -26.12 21.11
N SER A 273 0.93 -25.78 22.35
CA SER A 273 2.32 -25.41 22.72
C SER A 273 3.33 -26.56 22.51
N ASP A 274 2.84 -27.80 22.53
CA ASP A 274 3.67 -29.01 22.44
C ASP A 274 3.72 -29.57 21.01
N THR A 275 2.99 -28.97 20.07
CA THR A 275 3.00 -29.41 18.68
C THR A 275 4.33 -28.97 18.06
N PRO A 276 5.18 -29.89 17.57
CA PRO A 276 6.40 -29.51 16.88
C PRO A 276 6.07 -28.59 15.70
N VAL A 277 6.91 -27.59 15.46
CA VAL A 277 6.74 -26.55 14.42
C VAL A 277 6.91 -27.15 13.02
N GLU A 278 6.02 -28.06 12.63
CA GLU A 278 5.85 -28.52 11.26
C GLU A 278 4.61 -27.83 10.66
N GLU A 279 4.50 -26.49 10.75
CA GLU A 279 3.31 -25.80 10.26
C GLU A 279 3.55 -24.68 9.24
N LEU A 280 2.68 -24.74 8.24
CA LEU A 280 2.82 -24.27 6.88
C LEU A 280 2.39 -22.80 6.80
N VAL A 281 3.36 -21.88 6.77
CA VAL A 281 3.13 -20.54 6.23
C VAL A 281 4.06 -20.38 5.03
N TYR A 282 3.50 -20.40 3.82
CA TYR A 282 4.26 -20.10 2.60
C TYR A 282 3.35 -19.54 1.50
N GLY A 283 3.96 -18.82 0.57
CA GLY A 283 3.32 -18.31 -0.64
C GLY A 283 3.85 -19.01 -1.90
N GLU A 284 2.95 -19.49 -2.74
CA GLU A 284 3.27 -20.00 -4.09
C GLU A 284 2.79 -19.01 -5.15
N MET A 285 3.58 -18.75 -6.20
CA MET A 285 3.23 -17.80 -7.25
C MET A 285 3.09 -18.47 -8.62
N ASN A 286 2.04 -18.09 -9.36
CA ASN A 286 1.82 -18.46 -10.75
C ASN A 286 1.53 -17.21 -11.60
N THR A 287 1.97 -17.16 -12.86
CA THR A 287 1.75 -16.01 -13.76
C THR A 287 1.08 -16.47 -15.04
N VAL A 288 0.05 -15.74 -15.48
CA VAL A 288 -0.71 -15.99 -16.70
C VAL A 288 -0.72 -14.71 -17.57
N ASN A 289 -0.55 -14.88 -18.88
CA ASN A 289 -0.60 -13.77 -19.84
C ASN A 289 -2.04 -13.54 -20.32
N VAL A 290 -2.62 -12.39 -20.01
CA VAL A 290 -4.03 -12.07 -20.28
C VAL A 290 -4.28 -11.85 -21.78
N ALA A 291 -3.27 -11.44 -22.54
CA ALA A 291 -3.40 -11.30 -24.00
C ALA A 291 -3.66 -12.65 -24.69
N SER A 292 -3.25 -13.77 -24.07
CA SER A 292 -3.52 -15.11 -24.60
C SER A 292 -4.93 -15.63 -24.28
N GLU A 293 -5.59 -15.08 -23.26
CA GLU A 293 -6.96 -15.47 -22.90
C GLU A 293 -8.01 -14.83 -23.82
N ALA A 294 -7.79 -13.58 -24.26
CA ALA A 294 -8.69 -12.91 -25.20
C ALA A 294 -8.79 -13.64 -26.55
N GLY A 295 -7.67 -14.20 -27.05
CA GLY A 295 -7.67 -15.03 -28.26
C GLY A 295 -8.24 -16.45 -28.06
N ALA A 296 -8.33 -16.94 -26.82
CA ALA A 296 -8.88 -18.25 -26.50
C ALA A 296 -10.41 -18.22 -26.26
N VAL A 297 -10.99 -17.06 -25.96
CA VAL A 297 -12.45 -16.90 -25.84
C VAL A 297 -13.12 -16.91 -27.22
N GLU A 298 -12.47 -16.39 -28.27
CA GLU A 298 -12.97 -16.51 -29.65
C GLU A 298 -12.89 -17.95 -30.21
N SER A 299 -11.93 -18.77 -29.76
CA SER A 299 -11.85 -20.19 -30.20
C SER A 299 -12.75 -21.13 -29.40
N ARG A 300 -13.13 -20.77 -28.16
CA ARG A 300 -14.01 -21.58 -27.30
C ARG A 300 -15.51 -21.50 -27.63
N LEU A 301 -15.91 -20.58 -28.52
CA LEU A 301 -17.27 -20.54 -29.08
C LEU A 301 -17.47 -21.51 -30.27
N VAL A 302 -16.40 -22.17 -30.75
CA VAL A 302 -16.48 -23.10 -31.89
C VAL A 302 -16.43 -24.59 -31.47
N ASP A 303 -15.98 -24.92 -30.26
CA ASP A 303 -15.80 -26.32 -29.79
C ASP A 303 -16.76 -26.75 -28.66
N ALA A 304 -17.99 -26.23 -28.64
CA ALA A 304 -19.03 -26.64 -27.68
C ALA A 304 -19.76 -27.96 -28.04
N HIS A 305 -19.19 -28.81 -28.91
CA HIS A 305 -19.84 -30.07 -29.33
C HIS A 305 -19.06 -31.38 -29.10
N LEU A 306 -17.92 -31.37 -28.41
CA LEU A 306 -17.10 -32.59 -28.29
C LEU A 306 -16.47 -32.89 -26.92
N VAL A 307 -17.11 -32.52 -25.79
CA VAL A 307 -16.61 -32.92 -24.46
C VAL A 307 -17.73 -33.41 -23.54
N SER A 308 -18.20 -34.65 -23.76
CA SER A 308 -19.01 -35.40 -22.78
C SER A 308 -18.43 -36.76 -22.39
N ARG A 309 -17.19 -37.10 -22.79
CA ARG A 309 -16.56 -38.38 -22.46
C ARG A 309 -15.07 -38.26 -22.13
N ALA A 310 -14.75 -37.70 -20.96
CA ALA A 310 -13.47 -37.93 -20.29
C ALA A 310 -13.55 -37.54 -18.80
N ARG A 311 -14.47 -38.16 -18.05
CA ARG A 311 -14.46 -38.18 -16.58
C ARG A 311 -14.47 -39.64 -16.15
N ARG A 312 -13.30 -40.22 -15.89
CA ARG A 312 -13.02 -41.35 -14.98
C ARG A 312 -11.56 -41.81 -15.14
N GLN A 313 -10.92 -42.17 -14.02
CA GLN A 313 -9.52 -42.60 -13.82
C GLN A 313 -8.50 -41.43 -13.84
N HIS A 314 -7.60 -41.23 -12.86
CA HIS A 314 -6.92 -42.16 -11.97
C HIS A 314 -6.67 -41.57 -10.57
N SER A 315 -6.65 -42.47 -9.58
CA SER A 315 -6.18 -42.28 -8.21
C SER A 315 -4.69 -42.63 -8.05
N ARG A 316 -4.08 -42.01 -7.04
CA ARG A 316 -2.92 -42.42 -6.21
C ARG A 316 -1.47 -42.19 -6.70
N THR A 317 -0.83 -41.29 -5.93
CA THR A 317 0.48 -41.40 -5.26
C THR A 317 1.75 -41.50 -6.11
N GLU A 318 2.57 -40.44 -6.07
CA GLU A 318 4.02 -40.56 -5.84
C GLU A 318 4.61 -39.23 -5.31
N ARG A 319 5.30 -39.32 -4.17
CA ARG A 319 6.18 -38.28 -3.63
C ARG A 319 7.53 -38.39 -4.37
N ARG A 320 8.02 -37.29 -4.93
CA ARG A 320 9.46 -36.94 -4.98
C ARG A 320 9.65 -35.50 -5.44
N LEU A 321 10.32 -34.72 -4.58
CA LEU A 321 10.90 -33.42 -4.92
C LEU A 321 11.87 -33.58 -6.10
N ILE A 322 11.76 -32.73 -7.13
CA ILE A 322 12.91 -32.16 -7.84
C ILE A 322 12.55 -30.72 -8.23
N CYS A 323 13.31 -29.77 -7.69
CA CYS A 323 13.33 -28.37 -8.08
C CYS A 323 14.01 -28.24 -9.45
N SER A 324 13.32 -27.67 -10.45
CA SER A 324 13.93 -27.29 -11.73
C SER A 324 13.17 -26.09 -12.30
N SER A 325 13.67 -24.89 -12.05
CA SER A 325 13.22 -23.65 -12.70
C SER A 325 14.01 -23.43 -13.99
N ARG A 326 13.34 -23.60 -15.14
CA ARG A 326 13.88 -23.18 -16.45
C ARG A 326 13.60 -21.69 -16.65
N LEU A 327 14.57 -20.84 -16.30
CA LEU A 327 14.69 -19.48 -16.83
C LEU A 327 15.21 -19.58 -18.28
N THR A 328 14.34 -19.54 -19.29
CA THR A 328 14.82 -19.47 -20.70
C THR A 328 13.92 -18.64 -21.64
N VAL A 329 12.86 -18.00 -21.14
CA VAL A 329 11.89 -17.31 -22.03
C VAL A 329 12.04 -15.78 -22.05
N LEU A 330 12.77 -15.17 -21.11
CA LEU A 330 12.85 -13.70 -20.99
C LEU A 330 13.85 -13.02 -21.95
N GLN A 331 14.74 -13.76 -22.62
CA GLN A 331 15.81 -13.15 -23.42
C GLN A 331 15.42 -12.82 -24.87
N LYS A 332 14.35 -13.41 -25.40
CA LYS A 332 13.95 -13.24 -26.82
C LYS A 332 12.88 -12.16 -27.06
N GLY A 333 12.16 -11.71 -26.03
CA GLY A 333 11.03 -10.78 -26.20
C GLY A 333 11.39 -9.28 -26.24
N ILE A 334 12.58 -8.90 -25.76
CA ILE A 334 12.94 -7.49 -25.56
C ILE A 334 13.62 -6.86 -26.80
N MET A 335 14.10 -7.65 -27.77
CA MET A 335 14.89 -7.14 -28.90
C MET A 335 14.11 -6.73 -30.16
N SER A 336 12.78 -6.71 -30.15
CA SER A 336 12.02 -6.34 -31.36
C SER A 336 10.68 -5.69 -31.03
N ILE A 337 10.69 -4.37 -30.84
CA ILE A 337 9.50 -3.50 -30.92
C ILE A 337 9.66 -2.63 -32.18
N PRO A 338 8.82 -2.77 -33.21
CA PRO A 338 8.86 -1.89 -34.37
C PRO A 338 8.22 -0.53 -34.03
N LEU A 339 8.91 0.55 -34.41
CA LEU A 339 8.40 1.91 -34.41
C LEU A 339 7.36 2.04 -35.54
N LEU A 340 6.08 2.12 -35.20
CA LEU A 340 5.02 2.54 -36.12
C LEU A 340 4.43 3.87 -35.66
N GLY A 341 4.44 4.82 -36.58
CA GLY A 341 4.13 6.22 -36.34
C GLY A 341 2.68 6.63 -36.59
N SER A 342 2.46 7.91 -36.26
CA SER A 342 1.39 8.84 -36.64
C SER A 342 0.10 8.90 -35.81
N SER A 343 -0.05 10.09 -35.21
CA SER A 343 -1.23 10.90 -34.88
C SER A 343 -2.38 10.28 -34.08
N LYS A 344 -2.50 10.70 -32.81
CA LYS A 344 -3.61 11.53 -32.30
C LYS A 344 -3.31 11.93 -30.85
N SER A 345 -3.40 13.24 -30.60
CA SER A 345 -3.00 13.95 -29.40
C SER A 345 -4.10 14.00 -28.34
N PHE A 346 -3.69 14.42 -27.13
CA PHE A 346 -4.50 14.86 -25.99
C PHE A 346 -5.03 13.77 -25.05
N LEU A 347 -4.12 13.08 -24.33
CA LEU A 347 -4.34 12.46 -22.99
C LEU A 347 -3.07 11.75 -22.40
N ARG A 348 -1.85 12.05 -22.88
CA ARG A 348 -0.64 11.24 -22.56
C ARG A 348 0.34 11.80 -21.52
N LYS A 349 0.16 13.03 -21.01
CA LYS A 349 1.26 13.74 -20.32
C LYS A 349 1.64 13.19 -18.92
N SER A 350 0.77 12.45 -18.22
CA SER A 350 1.07 11.91 -16.88
C SER A 350 1.70 10.49 -16.85
N ARG A 351 1.87 9.82 -18.00
CA ARG A 351 2.17 8.37 -18.03
C ARG A 351 3.64 7.97 -17.84
N PHE A 352 4.60 8.89 -17.96
CA PHE A 352 6.03 8.51 -18.01
C PHE A 352 6.80 8.70 -16.69
N VAL A 353 6.36 9.60 -15.82
CA VAL A 353 7.09 9.94 -14.58
C VAL A 353 6.98 8.81 -13.55
N THR A 354 5.81 8.21 -13.40
CA THR A 354 5.55 7.18 -12.38
C THR A 354 6.28 5.85 -12.63
N PRO A 355 6.36 5.31 -13.87
CA PRO A 355 7.09 4.06 -14.13
C PRO A 355 8.60 4.20 -13.96
N ALA A 356 9.21 5.31 -14.43
CA ALA A 356 10.64 5.56 -14.24
C ALA A 356 10.99 5.70 -12.75
N TYR A 357 10.11 6.36 -11.97
CA TYR A 357 10.25 6.49 -10.53
C TYR A 357 10.14 5.13 -9.81
N ARG A 358 9.19 4.27 -10.21
CA ARG A 358 9.04 2.93 -9.62
C ARG A 358 10.24 2.03 -9.95
N LEU A 359 10.73 2.05 -11.18
CA LEU A 359 11.92 1.29 -11.56
C LEU A 359 13.17 1.78 -10.82
N TRP A 360 13.28 3.09 -10.58
CA TRP A 360 14.36 3.69 -9.77
C TRP A 360 14.35 3.22 -8.31
N HIS A 361 13.18 3.14 -7.67
CA HIS A 361 13.06 2.61 -6.30
C HIS A 361 13.46 1.13 -6.22
N VAL A 362 13.15 0.35 -7.25
CA VAL A 362 13.62 -1.05 -7.37
C VAL A 362 15.15 -1.09 -7.48
N CYS A 363 15.78 -0.22 -8.26
CA CYS A 363 17.24 -0.15 -8.37
C CYS A 363 17.91 0.22 -7.04
N ILE A 364 17.39 1.22 -6.32
CA ILE A 364 17.92 1.63 -5.00
C ILE A 364 17.82 0.46 -4.01
N SER A 365 16.68 -0.22 -3.97
CA SER A 365 16.47 -1.35 -3.08
C SER A 365 17.41 -2.51 -3.44
N LEU A 366 17.60 -2.78 -4.73
CA LEU A 366 18.47 -3.84 -5.22
C LEU A 366 19.94 -3.58 -4.86
N SER A 367 20.46 -2.36 -5.08
CA SER A 367 21.84 -2.02 -4.72
C SER A 367 22.09 -2.10 -3.22
N LYS A 368 21.13 -1.65 -2.40
CA LYS A 368 21.25 -1.75 -0.93
C LYS A 368 21.35 -3.21 -0.47
N HIS A 369 20.54 -4.09 -1.05
CA HIS A 369 20.58 -5.51 -0.71
C HIS A 369 21.81 -6.23 -1.27
N ILE A 370 22.37 -5.82 -2.42
CA ILE A 370 23.64 -6.37 -2.93
C ILE A 370 24.79 -6.15 -1.93
N ASP A 371 24.84 -4.99 -1.27
CA ASP A 371 25.87 -4.72 -0.26
C ASP A 371 25.65 -5.52 1.03
N GLU A 372 24.39 -5.76 1.42
CA GLU A 372 24.04 -6.67 2.51
C GLU A 372 24.44 -8.12 2.17
N PHE A 373 24.27 -8.57 0.91
CA PHE A 373 24.65 -9.93 0.49
C PHE A 373 26.18 -10.16 0.45
N LYS A 374 26.99 -9.13 0.20
CA LYS A 374 28.46 -9.22 0.34
C LYS A 374 28.88 -9.55 1.77
N SER A 375 28.13 -9.09 2.77
CA SER A 375 28.40 -9.36 4.18
C SER A 375 27.96 -10.75 4.64
N ALA A 376 27.13 -11.44 3.84
CA ALA A 376 26.46 -12.68 4.21
C ALA A 376 27.04 -13.95 3.54
N ALA A 377 28.27 -13.89 3.01
CA ALA A 377 28.96 -15.02 2.34
C ALA A 377 28.17 -15.67 1.20
N VAL A 378 27.40 -14.87 0.45
CA VAL A 378 26.69 -15.33 -0.76
C VAL A 378 27.70 -15.62 -1.88
N GLU A 379 27.47 -16.67 -2.67
CA GLU A 379 28.31 -17.02 -3.82
C GLU A 379 28.51 -15.82 -4.77
N GLU A 380 29.76 -15.56 -5.12
CA GLU A 380 30.17 -14.40 -5.92
C GLU A 380 29.48 -14.34 -7.29
N ALA A 381 29.15 -15.49 -7.87
CA ALA A 381 28.38 -15.59 -9.12
C ALA A 381 26.97 -14.97 -9.02
N VAL A 382 26.30 -15.09 -7.85
CA VAL A 382 24.98 -14.49 -7.61
C VAL A 382 25.11 -12.98 -7.45
N ILE A 383 26.15 -12.51 -6.77
CA ILE A 383 26.44 -11.08 -6.62
C ILE A 383 26.71 -10.45 -7.99
N ILE A 384 27.46 -11.11 -8.88
CA ILE A 384 27.70 -10.65 -10.25
C ILE A 384 26.38 -10.51 -11.03
N LYS A 385 25.49 -11.51 -10.97
CA LYS A 385 24.20 -11.45 -11.67
C LYS A 385 23.26 -10.37 -11.13
N LEU A 386 23.27 -10.13 -9.82
CA LEU A 386 22.49 -9.03 -9.23
C LEU A 386 23.04 -7.66 -9.65
N ARG A 387 24.36 -7.51 -9.79
CA ARG A 387 24.98 -6.27 -10.33
C ARG A 387 24.65 -6.04 -11.81
N GLU A 388 24.66 -7.09 -12.63
CA GLU A 388 24.23 -7.01 -14.03
C GLU A 388 22.77 -6.54 -14.11
N LEU A 389 21.88 -7.09 -13.28
CA LEU A 389 20.47 -6.70 -13.22
C LEU A 389 20.29 -5.25 -12.75
N ASP A 390 21.03 -4.81 -11.73
CA ASP A 390 21.02 -3.41 -11.27
C ASP A 390 21.48 -2.45 -12.37
N CYS A 391 22.55 -2.80 -13.10
CA CYS A 391 23.05 -2.02 -14.22
C CYS A 391 22.01 -1.86 -15.33
N ILE A 392 21.36 -2.96 -15.74
CA ILE A 392 20.30 -2.96 -16.76
C ILE A 392 19.11 -2.10 -16.30
N CYS A 393 18.64 -2.26 -15.07
CA CYS A 393 17.51 -1.49 -14.55
C CYS A 393 17.82 0.02 -14.50
N ARG A 394 19.07 0.39 -14.14
CA ARG A 394 19.53 1.78 -14.14
C ARG A 394 19.63 2.36 -15.55
N GLU A 395 20.12 1.60 -16.53
CA GLU A 395 20.16 2.04 -17.93
C GLU A 395 18.76 2.25 -18.50
N VAL A 396 17.82 1.33 -18.23
CA VAL A 396 16.42 1.47 -18.65
C VAL A 396 15.77 2.69 -18.00
N ALA A 397 16.01 2.93 -16.71
CA ALA A 397 15.52 4.12 -16.02
C ALA A 397 16.09 5.41 -16.64
N ALA A 398 17.39 5.45 -16.91
CA ALA A 398 18.06 6.59 -17.53
C ALA A 398 17.52 6.90 -18.94
N ARG A 399 17.37 5.88 -19.80
CA ARG A 399 16.81 6.04 -21.14
C ARG A 399 15.33 6.46 -21.11
N THR A 400 14.56 5.95 -20.14
CA THR A 400 13.15 6.33 -19.96
C THR A 400 13.04 7.79 -19.54
N LEU A 401 13.91 8.26 -18.63
CA LEU A 401 14.00 9.66 -18.23
C LEU A 401 14.46 10.55 -19.39
N GLU A 402 15.49 10.14 -20.15
CA GLU A 402 15.97 10.88 -21.32
C GLU A 402 14.87 11.03 -22.39
N CYS A 403 14.15 9.96 -22.71
CA CYS A 403 13.01 10.01 -23.64
C CYS A 403 11.92 10.95 -23.13
N GLY A 404 11.52 10.81 -21.85
CA GLY A 404 10.48 11.65 -21.25
C GLY A 404 10.86 13.14 -21.25
N THR A 405 12.11 13.46 -20.89
CA THR A 405 12.63 14.83 -20.93
C THR A 405 12.70 15.37 -22.35
N ARG A 406 13.18 14.59 -23.33
CA ARG A 406 13.25 15.00 -24.74
C ARG A 406 11.86 15.27 -25.30
N GLU A 407 10.90 14.36 -25.10
CA GLU A 407 9.51 14.54 -25.54
C GLU A 407 8.90 15.81 -24.95
N MET A 408 9.10 16.06 -23.64
CA MET A 408 8.59 17.27 -22.99
C MET A 408 9.22 18.56 -23.54
N LEU A 409 10.54 18.57 -23.75
CA LEU A 409 11.24 19.74 -24.33
C LEU A 409 10.81 20.02 -25.77
N THR A 410 10.45 18.99 -26.53
CA THR A 410 9.95 19.15 -27.91
C THR A 410 8.45 19.41 -28.03
N SER A 411 7.69 19.31 -26.92
CA SER A 411 6.22 19.33 -26.96
C SER A 411 5.60 20.73 -27.11
N GLY A 412 6.40 21.79 -27.04
CA GLY A 412 5.98 23.17 -27.33
C GLY A 412 4.94 23.78 -26.39
N SER A 413 4.47 23.07 -25.36
CA SER A 413 3.56 23.65 -24.36
C SER A 413 4.33 24.15 -23.15
N ASP A 414 4.12 25.41 -22.81
CA ASP A 414 4.76 26.08 -21.67
C ASP A 414 3.73 26.49 -20.60
N ASP A 415 2.69 25.67 -20.44
CA ASP A 415 1.75 25.83 -19.33
C ASP A 415 2.42 25.51 -17.98
N GLU A 416 1.89 26.09 -16.90
CA GLU A 416 2.45 26.02 -15.55
C GLU A 416 2.59 24.58 -15.02
N GLU A 417 1.65 23.70 -15.38
CA GLU A 417 1.70 22.29 -15.03
C GLU A 417 2.85 21.57 -15.74
N THR A 418 3.03 21.82 -17.04
CA THR A 418 4.14 21.28 -17.84
C THR A 418 5.49 21.80 -17.34
N ARG A 419 5.58 23.08 -16.92
CA ARG A 419 6.79 23.66 -16.29
C ARG A 419 7.11 23.01 -14.94
N SER A 420 6.11 22.81 -14.08
CA SER A 420 6.28 22.12 -12.79
C SER A 420 6.70 20.67 -12.95
N GLN A 421 6.10 19.94 -13.91
CA GLN A 421 6.49 18.58 -14.26
C GLN A 421 7.93 18.50 -14.82
N ARG A 422 8.32 19.48 -15.66
CA ARG A 422 9.67 19.63 -16.21
C ARG A 422 10.69 19.84 -15.08
N ASP A 423 10.42 20.74 -14.15
CA ASP A 423 11.30 21.03 -13.02
C ASP A 423 11.45 19.84 -12.07
N ASN A 424 10.37 19.09 -11.85
CA ASN A 424 10.42 17.87 -11.04
C ASN A 424 11.24 16.76 -11.70
N LEU A 425 11.09 16.56 -13.01
CA LEU A 425 11.92 15.61 -13.76
C LEU A 425 13.39 16.02 -13.78
N ILE A 426 13.70 17.31 -13.90
CA ILE A 426 15.06 17.84 -13.82
C ILE A 426 15.66 17.59 -12.43
N LYS A 427 14.91 17.86 -11.36
CA LYS A 427 15.35 17.58 -9.98
C LYS A 427 15.59 16.08 -9.76
N ILE A 428 14.74 15.22 -10.32
CA ILE A 428 14.92 13.77 -10.28
C ILE A 428 16.18 13.37 -11.04
N TRP A 429 16.37 13.85 -12.27
CA TRP A 429 17.54 13.53 -13.10
C TRP A 429 18.85 13.99 -12.45
N LEU A 430 18.90 15.20 -11.90
CA LEU A 430 20.07 15.74 -11.18
C LEU A 430 20.38 14.94 -9.90
N ARG A 431 19.35 14.56 -9.13
CA ARG A 431 19.51 13.69 -7.95
C ARG A 431 19.97 12.29 -8.35
N THR A 432 19.44 11.74 -9.43
CA THR A 432 19.86 10.46 -10.01
C THR A 432 21.32 10.49 -10.44
N GLY A 433 21.77 11.56 -11.10
CA GLY A 433 23.17 11.78 -11.48
C GLY A 433 24.11 11.92 -10.27
N GLN A 434 23.69 12.66 -9.23
CA GLN A 434 24.45 12.79 -7.98
C GLN A 434 24.52 11.47 -7.19
N SER A 435 23.43 10.71 -7.12
CA SER A 435 23.43 9.37 -6.50
C SER A 435 24.24 8.35 -7.31
N TRP A 436 24.34 8.52 -8.64
CA TRP A 436 25.23 7.75 -9.50
C TRP A 436 26.71 7.97 -9.13
N LEU A 437 27.10 9.24 -8.94
CA LEU A 437 28.47 9.61 -8.55
C LEU A 437 28.86 9.12 -7.15
N SER A 438 27.89 8.93 -6.25
CA SER A 438 28.16 8.45 -4.88
C SER A 438 28.22 6.93 -4.73
N LEU A 439 27.79 6.14 -5.73
CA LEU A 439 27.58 4.68 -5.59
C LEU A 439 28.44 3.81 -6.51
N SER A 440 29.16 4.38 -7.49
CA SER A 440 29.96 3.58 -8.43
C SER A 440 31.33 3.19 -7.85
N SER A 441 31.53 1.89 -7.60
CA SER A 441 32.83 1.23 -7.36
C SER A 441 33.39 0.55 -8.62
N GLY A 442 32.98 1.02 -9.81
CA GLY A 442 33.42 0.48 -11.10
C GLY A 442 34.86 0.87 -11.46
N GLY A 443 35.46 0.12 -12.38
CA GLY A 443 36.81 0.36 -12.88
C GLY A 443 36.92 1.66 -13.71
N PRO A 444 38.15 2.08 -14.06
CA PRO A 444 38.42 3.37 -14.73
C PRO A 444 37.65 3.57 -16.05
N GLU A 445 37.40 2.51 -16.81
CA GLU A 445 36.70 2.58 -18.10
C GLU A 445 35.19 2.79 -17.94
N GLU A 446 34.57 2.13 -16.96
CA GLU A 446 33.14 2.30 -16.62
C GLU A 446 32.90 3.72 -16.08
N TRP A 447 33.86 4.23 -15.31
CA TRP A 447 33.87 5.62 -14.84
C TRP A 447 33.99 6.61 -16.01
N ALA A 448 34.89 6.37 -16.97
CA ALA A 448 35.06 7.22 -18.14
C ALA A 448 33.80 7.24 -19.03
N ALA A 449 33.14 6.09 -19.24
CA ALA A 449 31.91 6.00 -20.02
C ALA A 449 30.73 6.72 -19.34
N ALA A 450 30.57 6.53 -18.02
CA ALA A 450 29.56 7.21 -17.22
C ALA A 450 29.77 8.73 -17.21
N ASN A 451 31.01 9.17 -17.02
CA ASN A 451 31.35 10.58 -16.96
C ASN A 451 31.20 11.26 -18.34
N ALA A 452 31.50 10.54 -19.43
CA ALA A 452 31.26 11.02 -20.80
C ALA A 452 29.76 11.15 -21.12
N ALA A 453 28.92 10.21 -20.66
CA ALA A 453 27.47 10.29 -20.82
C ALA A 453 26.86 11.45 -20.03
N LEU A 454 27.30 11.65 -18.79
CA LEU A 454 26.88 12.77 -17.93
C LEU A 454 27.31 14.12 -18.53
N THR A 455 28.56 14.21 -19.01
CA THR A 455 29.09 15.41 -19.66
C THR A 455 28.30 15.76 -20.92
N ARG A 456 27.96 14.76 -21.75
CA ARG A 456 27.09 14.98 -22.93
C ARG A 456 25.69 15.48 -22.53
N GLY A 457 25.08 14.89 -21.49
CA GLY A 457 23.79 15.34 -20.96
C GLY A 457 23.82 16.79 -20.47
N ILE A 458 24.87 17.17 -19.73
CA ILE A 458 25.08 18.55 -19.25
C ILE A 458 25.29 19.52 -20.42
N THR A 459 26.04 19.14 -21.46
CA THR A 459 26.26 19.98 -22.64
C THR A 459 24.97 20.21 -23.43
N ILE A 460 24.16 19.16 -23.63
CA ILE A 460 22.84 19.29 -24.29
C ILE A 460 21.92 20.21 -23.46
N PHE A 461 21.92 20.06 -22.14
CA PHE A 461 21.14 20.90 -21.24
C PHE A 461 21.58 22.37 -21.26
N LYS A 462 22.89 22.64 -21.17
CA LYS A 462 23.42 24.01 -21.27
C LYS A 462 23.05 24.67 -22.60
N LYS A 463 23.17 23.94 -23.71
CA LYS A 463 22.77 24.43 -25.03
C LYS A 463 21.28 24.80 -25.08
N ALA A 464 20.41 23.93 -24.58
CA ALA A 464 18.97 24.18 -24.53
C ALA A 464 18.59 25.38 -23.63
N VAL A 465 19.28 25.57 -22.50
CA VAL A 465 19.07 26.72 -21.60
C VAL A 465 19.55 28.02 -22.25
N THR A 466 20.69 28.00 -22.95
CA THR A 466 21.20 29.17 -23.67
C THR A 466 20.28 29.56 -24.84
N GLU A 467 19.82 28.59 -25.63
CA GLU A 467 18.87 28.82 -26.73
C GLU A 467 17.52 29.37 -26.22
N LEU A 468 17.04 28.94 -25.05
CA LEU A 468 15.83 29.48 -24.41
C LEU A 468 16.01 30.87 -23.79
N SER A 469 17.25 31.27 -23.46
CA SER A 469 17.54 32.59 -22.90
C SER A 469 17.79 33.67 -23.96
N GLU A 470 17.98 33.28 -25.22
CA GLU A 470 18.18 34.20 -26.35
C GLU A 470 16.88 34.51 -27.13
N GLU A 471 15.78 33.81 -26.83
CA GLU A 471 14.44 34.03 -27.41
C GLU A 471 13.45 34.77 -26.46
N VAL A 472 13.95 35.34 -25.36
CA VAL A 472 13.24 36.28 -24.46
C VAL A 472 13.96 37.61 -24.47
#